data_AF-A0A8J9RJG2-F1
#
_entry.id   AF-A0A8J9RJG2-F1
#
_cell.length_a   1.000
_cell.length_b   1.000
_cell.length_c   1.000
_cell.angle_alpha   90.00
_cell.angle_beta   90.00
_cell.angle_gamma   90.00
#
_symmetry.space_group_name_H-M   'P 1'
#
loop_
_entity.id
_entity.type
_entity.pdbx_description
1 polymer ?
#
loop_
_entity_poly.entity_id
_entity_poly.type
_entity_poly.pdbx_seq_one_letter_code
_entity_poly.pdbx_strand_id
1 'polypeptide(L)'
;MAASFWGLSFDGSASLVPQQSISSDVPVLDLARVVPSGRAQELENKLKALEQRSGWRVRLLTRPGPNAGPSEDEIRAAWQLDSKSSLIVVDPTSPNILQFRSGAEVNKLLSRPFFVELQSRYGNMFYVREEGEAAAVMGVVDALVECLETPGGCAVVPGLPSNQYQLTLITSVIGGFIAGYASRLQPEGIVWRKWIWLLLFSPLWGTLFISFGIGPIVTRTSDRIPVLINTAAFLAAALVFRLSPLFQQSAIDTSILKRSAQERDDGS
;
A
#
# COMPACT_ATOMS: atom_id res chain seq x y z
N MET A 1 17.46 55.64 -44.21
CA MET A 1 18.62 54.92 -43.66
C MET A 1 18.08 53.98 -42.59
N ALA A 2 18.05 52.69 -42.88
CA ALA A 2 17.62 51.64 -41.95
C ALA A 2 18.78 50.65 -41.82
N ALA A 3 19.24 50.42 -40.59
CA ALA A 3 20.17 49.36 -40.23
C ALA A 3 19.55 48.70 -38.98
N SER A 4 18.84 47.59 -39.12
CA SER A 4 19.36 46.20 -39.13
C SER A 4 20.11 45.86 -37.84
N PHE A 5 19.35 45.62 -36.77
CA PHE A 5 19.80 44.93 -35.56
C PHE A 5 19.95 43.44 -35.87
N TRP A 6 21.17 42.94 -35.82
CA TRP A 6 21.44 41.50 -35.87
C TRP A 6 21.08 40.87 -34.52
N GLY A 7 20.18 39.89 -34.55
CA GLY A 7 19.85 39.04 -33.42
C GLY A 7 20.99 38.08 -33.11
N LEU A 8 21.44 38.07 -31.86
CA LEU A 8 22.28 37.02 -31.32
C LEU A 8 21.39 35.85 -30.93
N SER A 9 21.40 34.80 -31.73
CA SER A 9 20.89 33.49 -31.35
C SER A 9 21.83 32.88 -30.33
N PHE A 10 21.35 32.68 -29.10
CA PHE A 10 22.04 31.86 -28.11
C PHE A 10 21.88 30.39 -28.53
N ASP A 11 22.95 29.77 -29.03
CA ASP A 11 23.01 28.32 -29.21
C ASP A 11 22.97 27.64 -27.84
N GLY A 12 21.96 26.80 -27.66
CA GLY A 12 21.76 26.00 -26.46
C GLY A 12 22.96 25.08 -26.22
N SER A 13 23.48 25.13 -25.01
CA SER A 13 24.55 24.29 -24.51
C SER A 13 24.20 22.80 -24.63
N ALA A 14 24.83 22.13 -25.59
CA ALA A 14 24.90 20.68 -25.64
C ALA A 14 25.55 20.19 -24.33
N SER A 15 24.76 19.53 -23.48
CA SER A 15 25.25 18.92 -22.26
C SER A 15 26.16 17.75 -22.62
N LEU A 16 27.46 17.90 -22.34
CA LEU A 16 28.50 16.88 -22.49
C LEU A 16 28.33 15.81 -21.40
N VAL A 17 27.28 14.99 -21.49
CA VAL A 17 27.24 13.71 -20.78
C VAL A 17 27.93 12.69 -21.69
N PRO A 18 28.99 11.99 -21.24
CA PRO A 18 29.58 10.92 -22.03
C PRO A 18 28.49 9.95 -22.46
N GLN A 19 28.38 9.64 -23.76
CA GLN A 19 27.49 8.60 -24.27
C GLN A 19 27.93 7.25 -23.68
N GLN A 20 27.41 6.92 -22.51
CA GLN A 20 27.61 5.62 -21.89
C GLN A 20 26.87 4.62 -22.77
N SER A 21 27.60 3.71 -23.41
CA SER A 21 27.02 2.68 -24.27
C SER A 21 26.09 1.80 -23.42
N ILE A 22 24.79 1.85 -23.71
CA ILE A 22 23.78 1.07 -23.01
C ILE A 22 23.94 -0.39 -23.45
N SER A 23 24.36 -1.26 -22.53
CA SER A 23 24.39 -2.70 -22.78
C SER A 23 23.00 -3.29 -22.62
N SER A 24 22.57 -4.12 -23.57
CA SER A 24 21.28 -4.83 -23.52
C SER A 24 21.13 -5.72 -22.28
N ASP A 25 22.26 -6.19 -21.76
CA ASP A 25 22.34 -7.25 -20.75
C ASP A 25 22.42 -6.68 -19.32
N VAL A 26 22.57 -5.37 -19.18
CA VAL A 26 22.65 -4.68 -17.89
C VAL A 26 21.29 -4.07 -17.58
N PRO A 27 20.55 -4.58 -16.58
CA PRO A 27 19.18 -4.16 -16.33
C PRO A 27 19.07 -2.82 -15.59
N VAL A 28 20.18 -2.26 -15.13
CA VAL A 28 20.24 -1.03 -14.32
C VAL A 28 21.18 -0.03 -14.98
N LEU A 29 20.71 1.17 -15.23
CA LEU A 29 21.50 2.32 -15.67
C LEU A 29 21.34 3.44 -14.65
N ASP A 30 22.34 3.60 -13.76
CA ASP A 30 22.27 4.55 -12.64
C ASP A 30 23.06 5.85 -12.93
N LEU A 31 22.47 6.77 -13.70
CA LEU A 31 23.13 8.05 -14.05
C LEU A 31 23.04 9.08 -12.92
N ALA A 32 22.03 8.97 -12.05
CA ALA A 32 21.83 9.86 -10.92
C ALA A 32 22.54 9.41 -9.62
N ARG A 33 23.19 8.24 -9.63
CA ARG A 33 23.87 7.65 -8.45
C ARG A 33 22.92 7.43 -7.26
N VAL A 34 21.70 7.01 -7.56
CA VAL A 34 20.68 6.72 -6.54
C VAL A 34 20.89 5.33 -5.94
N VAL A 35 21.40 4.38 -6.74
CA VAL A 35 21.61 3.00 -6.29
C VAL A 35 22.96 2.91 -5.57
N PRO A 36 22.99 2.49 -4.30
CA PRO A 36 24.25 2.33 -3.58
C PRO A 36 25.16 1.31 -4.28
N SER A 37 26.45 1.61 -4.42
CA SER A 37 27.42 0.74 -5.11
C SER A 37 27.47 -0.69 -4.55
N GLY A 38 27.30 -0.85 -3.24
CA GLY A 38 27.23 -2.16 -2.58
C GLY A 38 25.95 -2.97 -2.86
N ARG A 39 24.91 -2.36 -3.41
CA ARG A 39 23.62 -3.01 -3.74
C ARG A 39 23.35 -3.09 -5.25
N ALA A 40 24.09 -2.36 -6.08
CA ALA A 40 23.90 -2.38 -7.54
C ALA A 40 23.96 -3.80 -8.11
N GLN A 41 24.97 -4.60 -7.71
CA GLN A 41 25.09 -5.98 -8.17
C GLN A 41 23.95 -6.88 -7.70
N GLU A 42 23.50 -6.71 -6.46
CA GLU A 42 22.36 -7.45 -5.91
C GLU A 42 21.08 -7.15 -6.70
N LEU A 43 20.85 -5.87 -6.97
CA LEU A 43 19.71 -5.40 -7.76
C LEU A 43 19.76 -5.95 -9.19
N GLU A 44 20.91 -5.87 -9.85
CA GLU A 44 21.06 -6.45 -11.19
C GLU A 44 20.81 -7.96 -11.22
N ASN A 45 21.35 -8.69 -10.25
CA ASN A 45 21.17 -10.13 -10.14
C ASN A 45 19.69 -10.48 -9.92
N LYS A 46 18.99 -9.72 -9.08
CA LYS A 46 17.56 -9.88 -8.83
C LYS A 46 16.75 -9.70 -10.12
N LEU A 47 17.01 -8.64 -10.89
CA LEU A 47 16.30 -8.36 -12.14
C LEU A 47 16.60 -9.41 -13.22
N LYS A 48 17.86 -9.86 -13.32
CA LYS A 48 18.25 -10.97 -14.23
C LYS A 48 17.59 -12.29 -13.83
N ALA A 49 17.52 -12.60 -12.53
CA ALA A 49 16.87 -13.80 -12.03
C ALA A 49 15.36 -13.79 -12.32
N LEU A 50 14.68 -12.64 -12.15
CA LEU A 50 13.28 -12.48 -12.55
C LEU A 50 13.09 -12.82 -14.04
N GLU A 51 13.92 -12.23 -14.90
CA GLU A 51 13.87 -12.43 -16.35
C GLU A 51 14.07 -13.90 -16.72
N GLN A 52 15.06 -14.58 -16.13
CA GLN A 52 15.31 -15.99 -16.39
C GLN A 52 14.20 -16.92 -15.91
N ARG A 53 13.56 -16.63 -14.76
CA ARG A 53 12.54 -17.50 -14.16
C ARG A 53 11.15 -17.31 -14.76
N SER A 54 10.79 -16.07 -15.10
CA SER A 54 9.42 -15.71 -15.47
C SER A 54 9.28 -15.20 -16.91
N GLY A 55 10.38 -14.77 -17.53
CA GLY A 55 10.36 -14.06 -18.80
C GLY A 55 9.86 -12.61 -18.72
N TRP A 56 9.57 -12.09 -17.51
CA TRP A 56 9.29 -10.67 -17.31
C TRP A 56 10.59 -9.87 -17.23
N ARG A 57 10.65 -8.72 -17.91
CA ARG A 57 11.84 -7.87 -17.93
C ARG A 57 11.58 -6.58 -17.19
N VAL A 58 12.32 -6.34 -16.11
CA VAL A 58 12.31 -5.06 -15.41
C VAL A 58 13.65 -4.37 -15.65
N ARG A 59 13.59 -3.10 -16.03
CA ARG A 59 14.75 -2.25 -16.28
C ARG A 59 14.65 -0.98 -15.44
N LEU A 60 15.76 -0.56 -14.86
CA LEU A 60 15.85 0.62 -14.02
C LEU A 60 16.76 1.66 -14.66
N LEU A 61 16.23 2.86 -14.89
CA LEU A 61 16.98 4.03 -15.33
C LEU A 61 16.90 5.09 -14.24
N THR A 62 18.02 5.56 -13.72
CA THR A 62 18.07 6.77 -12.90
C THR A 62 18.70 7.89 -13.72
N ARG A 63 18.18 9.11 -13.62
CA ARG A 63 18.71 10.28 -14.31
C ARG A 63 18.56 11.53 -13.46
N PRO A 64 19.52 12.47 -13.51
CA PRO A 64 19.52 13.66 -12.66
C PRO A 64 18.52 14.74 -13.14
N GLY A 65 17.69 14.44 -14.13
CA GLY A 65 16.66 15.34 -14.65
C GLY A 65 16.01 14.80 -15.93
N PRO A 66 14.92 15.41 -16.41
CA PRO A 66 14.09 14.86 -17.49
C PRO A 66 14.80 14.82 -18.85
N ASN A 67 15.74 15.74 -19.08
CA ASN A 67 16.52 15.86 -20.32
C ASN A 67 17.97 15.37 -20.19
N ALA A 68 18.31 14.73 -19.06
CA ALA A 68 19.65 14.23 -18.80
C ALA A 68 19.77 12.75 -19.21
N GLY A 69 20.81 12.45 -20.00
CA GLY A 69 21.09 11.09 -20.47
C GLY A 69 20.36 10.72 -21.78
N PRO A 70 20.31 9.42 -22.12
CA PRO A 70 19.66 8.94 -23.34
C PRO A 70 18.15 9.17 -23.31
N SER A 71 17.58 9.39 -24.50
CA SER A 71 16.14 9.51 -24.70
C SER A 71 15.41 8.18 -24.39
N GLU A 72 14.11 8.25 -24.13
CA GLU A 72 13.30 7.06 -23.84
C GLU A 72 13.30 6.07 -25.02
N ASP A 73 13.35 6.56 -26.26
CA ASP A 73 13.39 5.72 -27.46
C ASP A 73 14.73 5.01 -27.64
N GLU A 74 15.85 5.68 -27.32
CA GLU A 74 17.18 5.06 -27.32
C GLU A 74 17.26 3.95 -26.25
N ILE A 75 16.73 4.20 -25.05
CA ILE A 75 16.64 3.20 -23.99
C ILE A 75 15.78 2.01 -24.43
N ARG A 76 14.63 2.28 -25.04
CA ARG A 76 13.71 1.25 -25.53
C ARG A 76 14.37 0.37 -26.59
N ALA A 77 15.10 0.98 -27.53
CA ALA A 77 15.83 0.26 -28.57
C ALA A 77 17.00 -0.55 -27.99
N ALA A 78 17.81 0.06 -27.12
CA ALA A 78 18.99 -0.56 -26.54
C ALA A 78 18.66 -1.78 -25.66
N TRP A 79 17.66 -1.66 -24.79
CA TRP A 79 17.17 -2.78 -23.97
C TRP A 79 16.13 -3.66 -24.65
N GLN A 80 15.79 -3.36 -25.91
CA GLN A 80 14.79 -4.08 -26.71
C GLN A 80 13.49 -4.29 -25.93
N LEU A 81 12.98 -3.23 -25.28
CA LEU A 81 11.80 -3.36 -24.41
C LEU A 81 10.58 -3.76 -25.24
N ASP A 82 9.87 -4.79 -24.77
CA ASP A 82 8.71 -5.38 -25.43
C ASP A 82 7.44 -5.31 -24.56
N SER A 83 6.41 -6.07 -24.94
CA SER A 83 5.15 -6.15 -24.20
C SER A 83 5.28 -6.75 -22.79
N LYS A 84 6.34 -7.52 -22.50
CA LYS A 84 6.64 -8.11 -21.18
C LYS A 84 7.66 -7.30 -20.38
N SER A 85 8.01 -6.11 -20.86
CA SER A 85 9.00 -5.25 -20.24
C SER A 85 8.35 -4.13 -19.42
N SER A 86 8.95 -3.78 -18.28
CA SER A 86 8.62 -2.61 -17.49
C SER A 86 9.89 -1.81 -17.22
N LEU A 87 9.87 -0.54 -17.64
CA LEU A 87 10.92 0.43 -17.38
C LEU A 87 10.52 1.33 -16.22
N ILE A 88 11.34 1.32 -15.19
CA ILE A 88 11.27 2.24 -14.05
C ILE A 88 12.25 3.38 -14.35
N VAL A 89 11.74 4.61 -14.43
CA VAL A 89 12.56 5.82 -14.56
C VAL A 89 12.52 6.56 -13.23
N VAL A 90 13.70 6.85 -12.70
CA VAL A 90 13.90 7.57 -11.45
C VAL A 90 14.51 8.92 -11.75
N ASP A 91 13.80 9.98 -11.39
CA ASP A 91 14.24 11.37 -11.52
C ASP A 91 14.12 12.07 -10.16
N PRO A 92 15.23 12.19 -9.41
CA PRO A 92 15.23 12.82 -8.09
C PRO A 92 14.76 14.28 -8.06
N THR A 93 14.77 14.96 -9.22
CA THR A 93 14.34 16.37 -9.31
C THR A 93 12.82 16.54 -9.40
N SER A 94 12.10 15.45 -9.67
CA SER A 94 10.64 15.45 -9.81
C SER A 94 9.95 15.41 -8.44
N PRO A 95 8.80 16.09 -8.25
CA PRO A 95 7.98 15.98 -7.04
C PRO A 95 7.56 14.54 -6.71
N ASN A 96 7.43 13.72 -7.75
CA ASN A 96 7.39 12.27 -7.62
C ASN A 96 8.55 11.67 -8.41
N ILE A 97 9.49 11.03 -7.72
CA ILE A 97 10.73 10.59 -8.37
C ILE A 97 10.53 9.39 -9.28
N LEU A 98 9.40 8.68 -9.20
CA LEU A 98 9.16 7.42 -9.93
C LEU A 98 8.23 7.63 -11.13
N GLN A 99 8.65 7.11 -12.28
CA GLN A 99 7.83 7.03 -13.49
C GLN A 99 7.93 5.63 -14.08
N PHE A 100 6.82 5.13 -14.63
CA PHE A 100 6.76 3.79 -15.21
C PHE A 100 6.42 3.85 -16.70
N ARG A 101 7.04 2.94 -17.46
CA ARG A 101 6.67 2.62 -18.84
C ARG A 101 6.57 1.11 -18.94
N SER A 102 5.36 0.60 -18.98
CA SER A 102 5.08 -0.84 -18.95
C SER A 102 4.46 -1.31 -20.26
N GLY A 103 4.91 -2.46 -20.74
CA GLY A 103 4.39 -3.11 -21.92
C GLY A 103 2.97 -3.66 -21.74
N ALA A 104 2.33 -4.05 -22.85
CA ALA A 104 0.93 -4.45 -22.85
C ALA A 104 0.62 -5.68 -21.98
N GLU A 105 1.49 -6.69 -21.94
CA GLU A 105 1.27 -7.88 -21.11
C GLU A 105 1.47 -7.58 -19.62
N VAL A 106 2.45 -6.72 -19.29
CA VAL A 106 2.61 -6.22 -17.91
C VAL A 106 1.35 -5.48 -17.46
N ASN A 107 0.77 -4.63 -18.31
CA ASN A 107 -0.44 -3.86 -17.98
C ASN A 107 -1.72 -4.71 -17.88
N LYS A 108 -1.73 -5.92 -18.44
CA LYS A 108 -2.83 -6.88 -18.21
C LYS A 108 -2.73 -7.52 -16.83
N LEU A 109 -1.51 -7.73 -16.34
CA LEU A 109 -1.24 -8.34 -15.05
C LEU A 109 -1.32 -7.33 -13.90
N LEU A 110 -0.76 -6.15 -14.11
CA LEU A 110 -0.66 -5.06 -13.14
C LEU A 110 -1.39 -3.84 -13.69
N SER A 111 -2.47 -3.45 -13.01
CA SER A 111 -3.35 -2.38 -13.48
C SER A 111 -2.71 -0.99 -13.34
N ARG A 112 -3.26 0.02 -14.04
CA ARG A 112 -2.81 1.42 -13.85
C ARG A 112 -2.88 1.89 -12.39
N PRO A 113 -3.96 1.61 -11.62
CA PRO A 113 -4.00 1.90 -10.19
C PRO A 113 -2.82 1.36 -9.38
N PHE A 114 -2.31 0.17 -9.71
CA PHE A 114 -1.15 -0.41 -9.04
C PHE A 114 0.11 0.48 -9.22
N PHE A 115 0.38 0.93 -10.44
CA PHE A 115 1.52 1.82 -10.70
C PHE A 115 1.35 3.21 -10.06
N VAL A 116 0.12 3.72 -10.00
CA VAL A 116 -0.18 4.97 -9.27
C VAL A 116 0.07 4.79 -7.78
N GLU A 117 -0.35 3.67 -7.19
CA GLU A 117 -0.07 3.35 -5.78
C GLU A 117 1.44 3.24 -5.52
N LEU A 118 2.22 2.62 -6.43
CA LEU A 118 3.69 2.58 -6.32
C LEU A 118 4.30 3.99 -6.29
N GLN A 119 3.89 4.87 -7.21
CA GLN A 119 4.34 6.26 -7.24
C GLN A 119 3.95 6.99 -5.94
N SER A 120 2.70 6.88 -5.53
CA SER A 120 2.22 7.54 -4.31
C SER A 120 2.88 7.00 -3.05
N ARG A 121 3.25 5.73 -2.99
CA ARG A 121 3.84 5.10 -1.81
C ARG A 121 5.34 5.35 -1.68
N TYR A 122 6.09 5.12 -2.75
CA TYR A 122 7.56 5.15 -2.72
C TYR A 122 8.15 6.40 -3.39
N GLY A 123 7.47 6.95 -4.39
CA GLY A 123 8.03 8.04 -5.20
C GLY A 123 7.72 9.44 -4.68
N ASN A 124 6.80 9.59 -3.73
CA ASN A 124 6.40 10.90 -3.22
C ASN A 124 7.51 11.57 -2.38
N MET A 125 7.55 12.91 -2.39
CA MET A 125 8.57 13.69 -1.70
C MET A 125 8.65 13.45 -0.18
N PHE A 126 7.55 13.10 0.50
CA PHE A 126 7.56 12.86 1.95
C PHE A 126 8.31 11.56 2.25
N TYR A 127 7.96 10.48 1.55
CA TYR A 127 8.62 9.19 1.70
C TYR A 127 10.10 9.29 1.34
N VAL A 128 10.44 9.92 0.21
CA VAL A 128 11.83 10.07 -0.23
C VAL A 128 12.66 10.90 0.76
N ARG A 129 12.06 11.93 1.39
CA ARG A 129 12.74 12.72 2.42
C ARG A 129 12.99 11.92 3.70
N GLU A 130 12.08 11.03 4.08
CA GLU A 130 12.16 10.25 5.33
C GLU A 130 13.07 9.02 5.18
N GLU A 131 12.90 8.26 4.10
CA GLU A 131 13.55 6.96 3.89
C GLU A 131 14.74 7.03 2.92
N GLY A 132 14.81 8.07 2.10
CA GLY A 132 15.85 8.26 1.08
C GLY A 132 15.49 7.67 -0.29
N GLU A 133 16.14 8.22 -1.33
CA GLU A 133 15.93 7.83 -2.74
C GLU A 133 16.27 6.35 -2.98
N ALA A 134 17.37 5.88 -2.39
CA ALA A 134 17.79 4.48 -2.50
C ALA A 134 16.73 3.51 -1.94
N ALA A 135 16.13 3.85 -0.79
CA ALA A 135 15.09 3.02 -0.19
C ALA A 135 13.82 3.01 -1.05
N ALA A 136 13.44 4.15 -1.63
CA ALA A 136 12.33 4.23 -2.58
C ALA A 136 12.54 3.32 -3.80
N VAL A 137 13.74 3.33 -4.39
CA VAL A 137 14.10 2.47 -5.53
C VAL A 137 14.06 0.98 -5.17
N MET A 138 14.65 0.60 -4.04
CA MET A 138 14.62 -0.80 -3.61
C MET A 138 13.19 -1.27 -3.32
N GLY A 139 12.41 -0.47 -2.59
CA GLY A 139 11.03 -0.80 -2.24
C GLY A 139 10.13 -0.96 -3.46
N VAL A 140 10.28 -0.10 -4.48
CA VAL A 140 9.48 -0.22 -5.71
C VAL A 140 9.91 -1.42 -6.55
N VAL A 141 11.21 -1.71 -6.65
CA VAL A 141 11.69 -2.89 -7.40
C VAL A 141 11.22 -4.16 -6.70
N ASP A 142 11.31 -4.23 -5.37
CA ASP A 142 10.87 -5.38 -4.59
C ASP A 142 9.39 -5.66 -4.81
N ALA A 143 8.54 -4.65 -4.65
CA ALA A 143 7.10 -4.77 -4.85
C ALA A 143 6.74 -5.16 -6.30
N LEU A 144 7.42 -4.57 -7.30
CA LEU A 144 7.15 -4.90 -8.70
C LEU A 144 7.58 -6.32 -9.04
N VAL A 145 8.77 -6.76 -8.60
CA VAL A 145 9.29 -8.12 -8.81
C VAL A 145 8.36 -9.14 -8.16
N GLU A 146 8.00 -8.96 -6.89
CA GLU A 146 7.08 -9.86 -6.18
C GLU A 146 5.75 -10.03 -6.92
N CYS A 147 5.19 -8.93 -7.42
CA CYS A 147 3.92 -8.95 -8.13
C CYS A 147 4.00 -9.55 -9.54
N LEU A 148 5.12 -9.42 -10.24
CA LEU A 148 5.33 -10.07 -11.53
C LEU A 148 5.58 -11.58 -11.39
N GLU A 149 6.18 -12.02 -10.28
CA GLU A 149 6.39 -13.45 -9.98
C GLU A 149 5.12 -14.14 -9.48
N THR A 150 4.22 -13.38 -8.85
CA THR A 150 2.96 -13.91 -8.33
C THR A 150 2.04 -14.34 -9.50
N PRO A 151 1.55 -15.60 -9.52
CA PRO A 151 0.61 -16.05 -10.53
C PRO A 151 -0.65 -15.17 -10.55
N GLY A 152 -0.97 -14.58 -11.71
CA GLY A 152 -2.12 -13.70 -11.85
C GLY A 152 -1.89 -12.26 -11.38
N GLY A 153 -0.70 -11.92 -10.90
CA GLY A 153 -0.33 -10.55 -10.54
C GLY A 153 -0.83 -10.10 -9.18
N CYS A 154 -0.58 -8.82 -8.88
CA CYS A 154 -1.13 -8.16 -7.71
C CYS A 154 -2.25 -7.20 -8.09
N ALA A 155 -3.34 -7.24 -7.31
CA ALA A 155 -4.38 -6.22 -7.38
C ALA A 155 -3.95 -4.89 -6.70
N VAL A 156 -3.12 -4.99 -5.65
CA VAL A 156 -2.67 -3.87 -4.80
C VAL A 156 -1.18 -4.01 -4.50
N VAL A 157 -0.52 -2.90 -4.16
CA VAL A 157 0.91 -2.94 -3.83
C VAL A 157 1.15 -3.69 -2.52
N PRO A 158 2.05 -4.71 -2.49
CA PRO A 158 2.32 -5.50 -1.31
C PRO A 158 2.97 -4.68 -0.19
N GLY A 159 2.86 -5.19 1.03
CA GLY A 159 3.34 -4.57 2.25
C GLY A 159 2.31 -3.64 2.89
N LEU A 160 2.35 -3.53 4.22
CA LEU A 160 1.37 -2.79 5.02
C LEU A 160 2.04 -1.59 5.72
N PRO A 161 1.79 -0.34 5.29
CA PRO A 161 2.31 0.84 5.96
C PRO A 161 1.82 0.94 7.41
N SER A 162 2.65 1.48 8.31
CA SER A 162 2.33 1.61 9.74
C SER A 162 1.02 2.35 10.00
N ASN A 163 0.77 3.45 9.29
CA ASN A 163 -0.46 4.24 9.43
C ASN A 163 -1.70 3.45 8.99
N GLN A 164 -1.57 2.64 7.94
CA GLN A 164 -2.64 1.78 7.49
C GLN A 164 -2.91 0.66 8.50
N TYR A 165 -1.86 0.04 9.04
CA TYR A 165 -2.01 -0.97 10.08
C TYR A 165 -2.68 -0.41 11.34
N GLN A 166 -2.31 0.79 11.77
CA GLN A 166 -2.96 1.45 12.92
C GLN A 166 -4.46 1.62 12.68
N LEU A 167 -4.87 2.04 11.47
CA LEU A 167 -6.29 2.14 11.13
C LEU A 167 -6.98 0.78 11.20
N THR A 168 -6.36 -0.29 10.67
CA THR A 168 -6.93 -1.66 10.74
C THR A 168 -7.12 -2.11 12.18
N LEU A 169 -6.17 -1.79 13.06
CA LEU A 169 -6.21 -2.16 14.47
C LEU A 169 -7.29 -1.38 15.21
N ILE A 170 -7.40 -0.07 14.97
CA ILE A 170 -8.42 0.80 15.56
C ILE A 170 -9.82 0.34 15.14
N THR A 171 -10.05 0.08 13.84
CA THR A 171 -11.36 -0.39 13.36
C THR A 171 -11.71 -1.77 13.91
N SER A 172 -10.74 -2.66 14.07
CA SER A 172 -10.93 -3.95 14.75
C SER A 172 -11.36 -3.77 16.21
N VAL A 173 -10.72 -2.86 16.96
CA VAL A 173 -11.09 -2.57 18.35
C VAL A 173 -12.50 -1.98 18.44
N ILE A 174 -12.84 -1.00 17.60
CA ILE A 174 -14.18 -0.38 17.57
C ILE A 174 -15.23 -1.43 17.19
N GLY A 175 -14.96 -2.26 16.18
CA GLY A 175 -15.83 -3.36 15.80
C GLY A 175 -16.07 -4.32 16.97
N GLY A 176 -15.03 -4.61 17.75
CA GLY A 176 -15.13 -5.42 18.97
C GLY A 176 -16.05 -4.80 20.01
N PHE A 177 -15.90 -3.50 20.30
CA PHE A 177 -16.81 -2.80 21.21
C PHE A 177 -18.27 -2.85 20.74
N ILE A 178 -18.53 -2.60 19.45
CA ILE A 178 -19.90 -2.64 18.90
C ILE A 178 -20.48 -4.05 19.00
N ALA A 179 -19.71 -5.09 18.64
CA ALA A 179 -20.13 -6.48 18.77
C ALA A 179 -20.41 -6.86 20.23
N GLY A 180 -19.53 -6.46 21.15
CA GLY A 180 -19.68 -6.67 22.58
C GLY A 180 -20.93 -6.03 23.14
N TYR A 181 -21.19 -4.76 22.80
CA TYR A 181 -22.38 -4.04 23.21
C TYR A 181 -23.66 -4.67 22.64
N ALA A 182 -23.68 -4.97 21.33
CA ALA A 182 -24.82 -5.61 20.67
C ALA A 182 -25.16 -6.98 21.30
N SER A 183 -24.17 -7.71 21.81
CA SER A 183 -24.38 -9.00 22.48
C SER A 183 -25.10 -8.91 23.83
N ARG A 184 -25.17 -7.72 24.44
CA ARG A 184 -25.91 -7.48 25.70
C ARG A 184 -27.37 -7.16 25.47
N LEU A 185 -27.72 -6.63 24.29
CA LEU A 185 -29.09 -6.33 23.94
C LEU A 185 -29.90 -7.62 23.92
N GLN A 186 -31.05 -7.62 24.61
CA GLN A 186 -31.92 -8.77 24.58
C GLN A 186 -32.66 -8.79 23.23
N PRO A 187 -32.79 -9.97 22.61
CA PRO A 187 -33.63 -10.10 21.44
C PRO A 187 -35.08 -9.69 21.76
N GLU A 188 -35.67 -8.84 20.93
CA GLU A 188 -37.08 -8.48 21.00
C GLU A 188 -37.82 -8.98 19.74
N GLY A 189 -39.06 -9.44 19.90
CA GLY A 189 -39.90 -9.86 18.78
C GLY A 189 -39.57 -11.24 18.20
N ILE A 190 -39.46 -11.33 16.87
CA ILE A 190 -39.41 -12.60 16.10
C ILE A 190 -38.09 -13.37 16.29
N VAL A 191 -37.01 -12.69 16.67
CA VAL A 191 -35.68 -13.29 16.77
C VAL A 191 -35.45 -13.78 18.20
N TRP A 192 -35.58 -15.08 18.46
CA TRP A 192 -35.40 -15.63 19.83
C TRP A 192 -33.95 -16.00 20.17
N ARG A 193 -33.07 -16.15 19.17
CA ARG A 193 -31.69 -16.64 19.36
C ARG A 193 -30.69 -15.48 19.41
N LYS A 194 -29.93 -15.37 20.51
CA LYS A 194 -28.92 -14.30 20.73
C LYS A 194 -27.84 -14.20 19.64
N TRP A 195 -27.41 -15.32 19.04
CA TRP A 195 -26.44 -15.26 17.96
C TRP A 195 -27.03 -14.69 16.66
N ILE A 196 -28.32 -14.90 16.40
CA ILE A 196 -29.00 -14.33 15.21
C ILE A 196 -29.11 -12.82 15.41
N TRP A 197 -29.43 -12.40 16.64
CA TRP A 197 -29.44 -11.00 17.03
C TRP A 197 -28.08 -10.33 16.81
N LEU A 198 -26.98 -10.97 17.22
CA LEU A 198 -25.63 -10.44 16.98
C LEU A 198 -25.30 -10.33 15.48
N LEU A 199 -25.72 -11.31 14.67
CA LEU A 199 -25.54 -11.29 13.22
C LEU A 199 -26.40 -10.22 12.54
N LEU A 200 -27.57 -9.89 13.08
CA LEU A 200 -28.40 -8.79 12.57
C LEU A 200 -27.64 -7.45 12.63
N PHE A 201 -26.80 -7.24 13.65
CA PHE A 201 -25.92 -6.09 13.78
C PHE A 201 -24.57 -6.24 13.08
N SER A 202 -24.33 -7.34 12.35
CA SER A 202 -23.08 -7.55 11.60
C SER A 202 -22.74 -6.45 10.58
N PRO A 203 -23.70 -5.72 9.97
CA PRO A 203 -23.32 -4.57 9.15
C PRO A 203 -22.57 -3.48 9.91
N LEU A 204 -22.77 -3.36 11.23
CA LEU A 204 -22.08 -2.38 12.08
C LEU A 204 -20.70 -2.87 12.51
N TRP A 205 -20.62 -4.04 13.14
CA TRP A 205 -19.35 -4.54 13.67
C TRP A 205 -18.53 -5.30 12.64
N GLY A 206 -19.18 -6.08 11.77
CA GLY A 206 -18.56 -6.94 10.78
C GLY A 206 -17.87 -6.13 9.68
N THR A 207 -18.46 -5.02 9.22
CA THR A 207 -17.81 -4.11 8.27
C THR A 207 -16.51 -3.55 8.83
N LEU A 208 -16.50 -3.13 10.11
CA LEU A 208 -15.29 -2.59 10.74
C LEU A 208 -14.22 -3.64 10.92
N PHE A 209 -14.56 -4.81 11.45
CA PHE A 209 -13.58 -5.86 11.71
C PHE A 209 -13.14 -6.59 10.45
N ILE A 210 -14.06 -7.07 9.62
CA ILE A 210 -13.77 -7.89 8.45
C ILE A 210 -13.26 -7.01 7.32
N SER A 211 -14.04 -6.01 6.89
CA SER A 211 -13.71 -5.24 5.69
C SER A 211 -12.58 -4.25 5.93
N PHE A 212 -12.56 -3.55 7.07
CA PHE A 212 -11.53 -2.55 7.37
C PHE A 212 -10.41 -3.04 8.28
N GLY A 213 -10.66 -4.02 9.15
CA GLY A 213 -9.63 -4.58 10.04
C GLY A 213 -8.81 -5.67 9.34
N ILE A 214 -9.46 -6.73 8.86
CA ILE A 214 -8.77 -7.88 8.28
C ILE A 214 -8.51 -7.74 6.79
N GLY A 215 -9.47 -7.21 6.02
CA GLY A 215 -9.41 -7.09 4.56
C GLY A 215 -8.12 -6.48 4.02
N PRO A 216 -7.67 -5.31 4.50
CA PRO A 216 -6.44 -4.69 4.01
C PRO A 216 -5.17 -5.46 4.35
N ILE A 217 -5.19 -6.27 5.41
CA ILE A 217 -4.04 -7.08 5.85
C ILE A 217 -3.88 -8.27 4.91
N VAL A 218 -4.93 -9.08 4.77
CA VAL A 218 -4.87 -10.35 4.01
C VAL A 218 -4.68 -10.15 2.50
N THR A 219 -4.99 -8.95 2.00
CA THR A 219 -4.79 -8.58 0.59
C THR A 219 -3.40 -8.00 0.31
N ARG A 220 -2.66 -7.57 1.35
CA ARG A 220 -1.36 -6.88 1.19
C ARG A 220 -0.17 -7.63 1.78
N THR A 221 -0.38 -8.60 2.66
CA THR A 221 0.71 -9.38 3.26
C THR A 221 0.30 -10.82 3.51
N SER A 222 1.25 -11.73 3.36
CA SER A 222 1.13 -13.14 3.74
C SER A 222 1.45 -13.37 5.23
N ASP A 223 1.94 -12.35 5.93
CA ASP A 223 2.21 -12.42 7.37
C ASP A 223 0.91 -12.56 8.16
N ARG A 224 0.88 -13.57 9.04
CA ARG A 224 -0.28 -13.91 9.88
C ARG A 224 -0.29 -13.13 11.18
N ILE A 225 0.84 -12.57 11.62
CA ILE A 225 0.94 -11.85 12.90
C ILE A 225 -0.07 -10.70 12.98
N PRO A 226 -0.22 -9.82 11.96
CA PRO A 226 -1.17 -8.71 12.03
C PRO A 226 -2.63 -9.18 12.14
N VAL A 227 -3.00 -10.27 11.44
CA VAL A 227 -4.34 -10.87 11.51
C VAL A 227 -4.64 -11.37 12.91
N LEU A 228 -3.67 -12.04 13.54
CA LEU A 228 -3.81 -12.54 14.91
C LEU A 228 -3.97 -11.39 15.91
N ILE A 229 -3.16 -10.34 15.79
CA ILE A 229 -3.25 -9.16 16.68
C ILE A 229 -4.61 -8.47 16.52
N ASN A 230 -5.08 -8.25 15.29
CA ASN A 230 -6.37 -7.61 15.03
C ASN A 230 -7.54 -8.45 15.59
N THR A 231 -7.48 -9.77 15.39
CA THR A 231 -8.48 -10.70 15.91
C THR A 231 -8.49 -10.71 17.44
N ALA A 232 -7.32 -10.76 18.07
CA ALA A 232 -7.19 -10.72 19.53
C ALA A 232 -7.72 -9.38 20.10
N ALA A 233 -7.39 -8.26 19.46
CA ALA A 233 -7.86 -6.94 19.86
C ALA A 233 -9.39 -6.81 19.75
N PHE A 234 -9.98 -7.29 18.66
CA PHE A 234 -11.43 -7.36 18.48
C PHE A 234 -12.10 -8.19 19.60
N LEU A 235 -11.58 -9.40 19.87
CA LEU A 235 -12.13 -10.29 20.90
C LEU A 235 -12.00 -9.68 22.29
N ALA A 236 -10.84 -9.10 22.61
CA ALA A 236 -10.61 -8.43 23.89
C ALA A 236 -11.61 -7.27 24.09
N ALA A 237 -11.79 -6.41 23.09
CA ALA A 237 -12.75 -5.31 23.13
C ALA A 237 -14.20 -5.79 23.27
N ALA A 238 -14.58 -6.87 22.57
CA ALA A 238 -15.91 -7.46 22.70
C ALA A 238 -16.19 -8.02 24.10
N LEU A 239 -15.16 -8.55 24.77
CA LEU A 239 -15.27 -9.12 26.11
C LEU A 239 -15.34 -8.06 27.23
N VAL A 240 -14.93 -6.81 26.98
CA VAL A 240 -15.00 -5.71 27.98
C VAL A 240 -16.41 -5.60 28.58
N PHE A 241 -17.45 -5.72 27.75
CA PHE A 241 -18.83 -5.62 28.19
C PHE A 241 -19.32 -6.81 29.04
N ARG A 242 -18.66 -7.98 28.97
CA ARG A 242 -18.98 -9.12 29.84
C ARG A 242 -18.20 -9.10 31.14
N LEU A 243 -16.92 -8.73 31.05
CA LEU A 243 -15.95 -8.89 32.15
C LEU A 243 -15.84 -7.64 33.03
N SER A 244 -16.19 -6.45 32.53
CA SER A 244 -16.07 -5.22 33.31
C SER A 244 -17.19 -5.11 34.37
N PRO A 245 -16.83 -4.92 35.66
CA PRO A 245 -17.80 -4.80 36.75
C PRO A 245 -18.67 -3.54 36.62
N LEU A 246 -18.17 -2.50 35.96
CA LEU A 246 -18.89 -1.25 35.72
C LEU A 246 -20.23 -1.51 35.00
N PHE A 247 -20.23 -2.39 34.01
CA PHE A 247 -21.45 -2.72 33.27
C PHE A 247 -22.29 -3.82 33.94
N GLN A 248 -21.78 -4.47 34.99
CA GLN A 248 -22.58 -5.42 35.77
C GLN A 248 -23.42 -4.68 36.83
N GLN A 249 -22.87 -3.63 37.44
CA GLN A 249 -23.55 -2.83 38.47
C GLN A 249 -24.78 -2.09 37.95
N SER A 250 -24.75 -1.54 36.73
CA SER A 250 -25.90 -0.81 36.14
C SER A 250 -27.15 -1.68 35.97
N ALA A 251 -26.97 -2.99 35.73
CA ALA A 251 -28.08 -3.92 35.62
C ALA A 251 -28.72 -4.22 37.00
N ILE A 252 -27.91 -4.26 38.06
CA ILE A 252 -28.36 -4.52 39.44
C ILE A 252 -29.15 -3.33 39.97
N ASP A 253 -28.63 -2.10 39.83
CA ASP A 253 -29.31 -0.88 40.29
C ASP A 253 -30.69 -0.70 39.63
N THR A 254 -30.78 -0.94 38.32
CA THR A 254 -32.05 -0.82 37.59
C THR A 254 -33.08 -1.86 38.07
N SER A 255 -32.62 -3.06 38.46
CA SER A 255 -33.49 -4.10 39.00
C SER A 255 -34.00 -3.78 40.41
N ILE A 256 -33.16 -3.20 41.27
CA ILE A 256 -33.52 -2.78 42.63
C ILE A 256 -34.54 -1.64 42.58
N LEU A 257 -34.33 -0.64 41.72
CA LEU A 257 -35.26 0.47 41.54
C LEU A 257 -36.64 -0.01 41.07
N LYS A 258 -36.72 -0.91 40.09
CA LYS A 258 -37.99 -1.51 39.66
C LYS A 258 -38.69 -2.27 40.78
N ARG A 259 -37.95 -3.03 41.59
CA ARG A 259 -38.52 -3.79 42.72
C ARG A 259 -39.09 -2.85 43.80
N SER A 260 -38.37 -1.78 44.11
CA SER A 260 -38.79 -0.75 45.08
C SER A 260 -39.95 0.14 44.61
N ALA A 261 -40.22 0.17 43.30
CA ALA A 261 -41.40 0.80 42.74
C ALA A 261 -42.62 -0.15 42.84
N GLN A 262 -42.43 -1.44 42.53
CA GLN A 262 -43.48 -2.46 42.61
C GLN A 262 -43.97 -2.69 44.06
N GLU A 263 -43.07 -2.75 45.05
CA GLU A 263 -43.44 -2.89 46.47
C GLU A 263 -44.20 -1.67 47.03
N ARG A 264 -44.11 -0.50 46.38
CA ARG A 264 -44.88 0.70 46.75
C ARG A 264 -46.30 0.68 46.21
N ASP A 265 -46.55 0.05 45.06
CA ASP A 265 -47.87 -0.04 44.46
C ASP A 265 -48.71 -1.19 45.05
N ASP A 266 -48.09 -2.31 45.46
CA ASP A 266 -48.79 -3.46 46.08
C ASP A 266 -49.18 -3.22 47.56
N GLY A 267 -48.67 -2.14 48.17
CA GLY A 267 -48.89 -1.80 49.59
C GLY A 267 -49.98 -0.75 49.85
N SER A 268 -50.74 -0.33 48.82
CA SER A 268 -51.79 0.70 48.91
C SER A 268 -53.20 0.17 48.63
#